data_AF-A0A6P6XAV0-F1
#
_entry.id   AF-A0A6P6XAV0-F1
#
_cell.length_a   1.000
_cell.length_b   1.000
_cell.length_c   1.000
_cell.angle_alpha   90.00
_cell.angle_beta   90.00
_cell.angle_gamma   90.00
#
_symmetry.space_group_name_H-M   'P 1'
#
loop_
_entity.id
_entity.type
_entity.pdbx_description
1 polymer ?
#
loop_
_entity_poly.entity_id
_entity_poly.type
_entity_poly.pdbx_seq_one_letter_code
_entity_poly.pdbx_strand_id
1 'polypeptide(L)'
;MSLSTAVQNSLFKPKNGGVTTSTTTTVIKHRFISFLIWQSILSTVSLLLVKTLLLYPFRSKNSPSILHSLFSFLAFHVSLLLFSTSLFIISSPHRQKPGSPLDLLLTSVRLIFVHTDNPSLSPEARQAVKFSLSFALFLVVSALSGFVALISICWSSGAFHQTMPWRVVVAMLGFRGFLIGLPYGVYYLYKQRWVLQFPIVQRPLFFSFKMGLPSAFGQALKLSTAAYFFSSVVLFFLPDEYGSNFSIGKYIAQQIIFYIGTFLVFLCWELSHHLHQVNY
;
A
#
# COMPACT_ATOMS: atom_id res chain seq x y z
N MET A 1 -13.23 24.99 -42.97
CA MET A 1 -12.13 24.31 -42.25
C MET A 1 -12.03 24.98 -40.88
N SER A 2 -12.48 24.33 -39.80
CA SER A 2 -12.76 25.02 -38.53
C SER A 2 -11.49 25.36 -37.76
N LEU A 3 -11.50 26.50 -37.07
CA LEU A 3 -10.43 27.05 -36.24
C LEU A 3 -9.94 26.10 -35.12
N SER A 4 -10.70 25.01 -34.87
CA SER A 4 -10.41 23.98 -33.87
C SER A 4 -9.25 23.07 -34.22
N THR A 5 -8.98 22.80 -35.50
CA THR A 5 -7.89 21.89 -35.90
C THR A 5 -6.53 22.59 -36.03
N ALA A 6 -6.52 23.93 -36.14
CA ALA A 6 -5.28 24.72 -36.19
C ALA A 6 -4.68 25.00 -34.80
N VAL A 7 -5.52 25.09 -33.76
CA VAL A 7 -5.07 25.34 -32.36
C VAL A 7 -4.60 24.06 -31.67
N GLN A 8 -5.09 22.89 -32.09
CA GLN A 8 -4.71 21.61 -31.49
C GLN A 8 -3.32 21.11 -31.94
N ASN A 9 -2.81 21.60 -33.07
CA ASN A 9 -1.51 21.21 -33.63
C ASN A 9 -0.35 22.17 -33.29
N SER A 10 -0.62 23.30 -32.61
CA SER A 10 0.41 24.29 -32.25
C SER A 10 0.96 24.15 -30.82
N LEU A 11 0.31 23.36 -29.96
CA LEU A 11 0.71 23.19 -28.54
C LEU A 11 1.67 22.00 -28.28
N PHE A 12 1.92 21.17 -29.29
CA PHE A 12 2.78 19.97 -29.18
C PHE A 12 3.90 19.89 -30.21
N LYS A 13 4.42 21.03 -30.68
CA LYS A 13 5.63 21.03 -31.50
C LYS A 13 6.84 21.40 -30.65
N PRO A 14 7.65 20.44 -30.17
CA PRO A 14 8.97 20.77 -29.65
C PRO A 14 9.82 21.26 -30.83
N LYS A 15 10.00 22.57 -30.90
CA LYS A 15 10.96 23.20 -31.80
C LYS A 15 12.34 23.01 -31.17
N ASN A 16 13.09 22.09 -31.76
CA ASN A 16 14.52 21.84 -31.59
C ASN A 16 14.95 21.15 -30.29
N GLY A 17 15.38 19.89 -30.45
CA GLY A 17 16.55 19.29 -29.81
C GLY A 17 16.79 19.57 -28.33
N GLY A 18 16.23 18.72 -27.47
CA GLY A 18 16.55 18.66 -26.05
C GLY A 18 15.28 18.57 -25.21
N VAL A 19 14.86 17.36 -24.85
CA VAL A 19 13.90 17.19 -23.75
C VAL A 19 14.60 17.74 -22.51
N THR A 20 14.26 18.97 -22.13
CA THR A 20 14.77 19.58 -20.90
C THR A 20 14.30 18.71 -19.73
N THR A 21 15.18 18.49 -18.75
CA THR A 21 14.83 17.77 -17.51
C THR A 21 13.56 18.31 -16.84
N SER A 22 13.23 19.59 -17.07
CA SER A 22 11.99 20.23 -16.63
C SER A 22 10.73 19.67 -17.31
N THR A 23 10.75 19.31 -18.60
CA THR A 23 9.58 18.73 -19.28
C THR A 23 9.35 17.27 -18.92
N THR A 24 10.40 16.48 -18.68
CA THR A 24 10.24 15.10 -18.19
C THR A 24 9.70 15.06 -16.77
N THR A 25 10.19 15.94 -15.89
CA THR A 25 9.75 16.00 -14.49
C THR A 25 8.30 16.48 -14.35
N THR A 26 7.83 17.39 -15.20
CA THR A 26 6.43 17.82 -15.19
C THR A 26 5.49 16.71 -15.66
N VAL A 27 5.87 15.93 -16.67
CA VAL A 27 5.08 14.80 -17.16
C VAL A 27 4.95 13.69 -16.10
N ILE A 28 6.04 13.35 -15.41
CA ILE A 28 6.05 12.35 -14.32
C ILE A 28 5.13 12.82 -13.18
N LYS A 29 5.25 14.08 -12.76
CA LYS A 29 4.38 14.67 -11.72
C LYS A 29 2.91 14.62 -12.12
N HIS A 30 2.58 14.99 -13.35
CA HIS A 30 1.20 14.97 -13.84
C HIS A 30 0.59 13.55 -13.81
N ARG A 31 1.37 12.55 -14.27
CA ARG A 31 0.96 11.13 -14.23
C ARG A 31 0.77 10.63 -12.80
N PHE A 32 1.68 10.99 -11.88
CA PHE A 32 1.58 10.63 -10.48
C PHE A 32 0.36 11.27 -9.80
N ILE A 33 0.06 12.54 -10.08
CA ILE A 33 -1.14 13.22 -9.58
C ILE A 33 -2.41 12.54 -10.11
N SER A 34 -2.46 12.23 -11.41
CA SER A 34 -3.58 11.48 -12.00
C SER A 34 -3.78 10.13 -11.30
N PHE A 35 -2.70 9.38 -11.08
CA PHE A 35 -2.71 8.14 -10.32
C PHE A 35 -3.29 8.33 -8.91
N LEU A 36 -2.85 9.34 -8.15
CA LEU A 36 -3.35 9.63 -6.80
C LEU A 36 -4.84 9.99 -6.80
N ILE A 37 -5.31 10.75 -7.79
CA ILE A 37 -6.74 11.09 -7.92
C ILE A 37 -7.56 9.80 -8.10
N TRP A 38 -7.17 8.93 -9.03
CA TRP A 38 -7.87 7.67 -9.27
C TRP A 38 -7.81 6.73 -8.06
N GLN A 39 -6.65 6.63 -7.42
CA GLN A 39 -6.47 5.84 -6.20
C GLN A 39 -7.39 6.34 -5.07
N SER A 40 -7.48 7.66 -4.87
CA SER A 40 -8.34 8.28 -3.86
C SER A 40 -9.83 8.04 -4.11
N ILE A 41 -10.29 8.20 -5.36
CA ILE A 41 -11.69 7.94 -5.73
C ILE A 41 -12.04 6.47 -5.46
N LEU A 42 -11.22 5.54 -5.92
CA LEU A 42 -11.50 4.10 -5.81
C LEU A 42 -11.45 3.62 -4.37
N SER A 43 -10.43 4.02 -3.62
CA SER A 43 -10.32 3.68 -2.20
C SER A 43 -11.47 4.25 -1.37
N THR A 44 -11.96 5.46 -1.70
CA THR A 44 -13.14 6.05 -1.07
C THR A 44 -14.39 5.21 -1.34
N VAL A 45 -14.65 4.86 -2.60
CA VAL A 45 -15.81 4.03 -2.97
C VAL A 45 -15.74 2.66 -2.31
N SER A 46 -14.58 1.99 -2.34
CA SER A 46 -14.40 0.69 -1.69
C SER A 46 -14.58 0.77 -0.17
N LEU A 47 -14.03 1.81 0.49
CA LEU A 47 -14.20 2.01 1.92
C LEU A 47 -15.67 2.22 2.30
N LEU A 48 -16.40 3.05 1.55
CA LEU A 48 -17.82 3.31 1.79
C LEU A 48 -18.65 2.04 1.60
N LEU A 49 -18.42 1.28 0.53
CA LEU A 49 -19.09 0.02 0.27
C LEU A 49 -18.83 -1.00 1.38
N VAL A 50 -17.57 -1.17 1.79
CA VAL A 50 -17.20 -2.12 2.85
C VAL A 50 -17.78 -1.69 4.20
N LYS A 51 -17.68 -0.41 4.57
CA LYS A 51 -18.24 0.09 5.84
C LYS A 51 -19.76 -0.02 5.90
N THR A 52 -20.44 0.21 4.77
CA THR A 52 -21.91 0.23 4.71
C THR A 52 -22.51 -1.17 4.54
N LEU A 53 -21.90 -2.03 3.71
CA LEU A 53 -22.47 -3.34 3.39
C LEU A 53 -21.93 -4.46 4.29
N LEU A 54 -20.64 -4.45 4.59
CA LEU A 54 -19.98 -5.60 5.24
C LEU A 54 -19.74 -5.37 6.74
N LEU A 55 -19.38 -4.16 7.15
CA LEU A 55 -19.07 -3.84 8.55
C LEU A 55 -20.26 -3.25 9.33
N TYR A 56 -21.34 -2.86 8.65
CA TYR A 56 -22.53 -2.32 9.30
C TYR A 56 -23.13 -3.26 10.37
N PRO A 57 -23.26 -4.59 10.15
CA PRO A 57 -23.77 -5.51 11.17
C PRO A 57 -22.92 -5.56 12.45
N PHE A 58 -21.63 -5.18 12.36
CA PHE A 58 -20.68 -5.23 13.46
C PHE A 58 -20.46 -3.87 14.14
N ARG A 59 -21.24 -2.86 13.76
CA ARG A 59 -21.13 -1.50 14.32
C ARG A 59 -21.50 -1.50 15.80
N SER A 60 -20.78 -0.70 16.60
CA SER A 60 -21.16 -0.48 17.99
C SER A 60 -22.53 0.19 18.08
N LYS A 61 -23.31 -0.14 19.12
CA LYS A 61 -24.61 0.51 19.43
C LYS A 61 -24.44 2.03 19.64
N ASN A 62 -23.27 2.44 20.13
CA ASN A 62 -22.90 3.84 20.16
C ASN A 62 -22.40 4.24 18.77
N SER A 63 -23.17 5.08 18.08
CA SER A 63 -22.75 5.64 16.80
C SER A 63 -21.42 6.36 16.98
N PRO A 64 -20.36 6.01 16.22
CA PRO A 64 -19.13 6.78 16.24
C PRO A 64 -19.46 8.22 15.87
N SER A 65 -18.86 9.17 16.61
CA SER A 65 -19.02 10.59 16.30
C SER A 65 -18.55 10.88 14.87
N ILE A 66 -19.12 11.92 14.26
CA ILE A 66 -18.72 12.37 12.91
C ILE A 66 -17.21 12.61 12.87
N LEU A 67 -16.65 13.22 13.92
CA LEU A 67 -15.21 13.45 14.06
C LEU A 67 -14.39 12.15 14.02
N HIS A 68 -14.86 11.09 14.68
CA HIS A 68 -14.19 9.81 14.66
C HIS A 68 -14.23 9.15 13.26
N SER A 69 -15.36 9.29 12.56
CA SER A 69 -15.49 8.82 11.18
C SER A 69 -14.57 9.59 10.22
N LEU A 70 -14.48 10.91 10.37
CA LEU A 70 -13.59 11.77 9.59
C LEU A 70 -12.11 11.44 9.85
N PHE A 71 -11.73 11.27 11.13
CA PHE A 71 -10.37 10.89 11.49
C PHE A 71 -10.01 9.52 10.89
N SER A 72 -10.89 8.53 10.99
CA SER A 72 -10.68 7.21 10.39
C SER A 72 -10.54 7.29 8.87
N PHE A 73 -11.40 8.08 8.21
CA PHE A 73 -11.32 8.31 6.77
C PHE A 73 -9.98 8.93 6.35
N LEU A 74 -9.55 9.98 7.04
CA LEU A 74 -8.27 10.64 6.77
C LEU A 74 -7.08 9.72 7.04
N ALA A 75 -7.09 8.99 8.16
CA ALA A 75 -6.04 8.03 8.49
C ALA A 75 -5.92 6.91 7.44
N PHE A 76 -7.05 6.41 6.93
CA PHE A 76 -7.06 5.45 5.83
C PHE A 76 -6.39 6.01 4.58
N HIS A 77 -6.75 7.21 4.15
CA HIS A 77 -6.17 7.81 2.94
C HIS A 77 -4.70 8.20 3.11
N VAL A 78 -4.29 8.64 4.31
CA VAL A 78 -2.87 8.83 4.64
C VAL A 78 -2.11 7.52 4.53
N SER A 79 -2.68 6.40 5.01
CA SER A 79 -2.04 5.08 4.89
C SER A 79 -1.84 4.65 3.44
N LEU A 80 -2.81 4.92 2.56
CA LEU A 80 -2.72 4.59 1.14
C LEU A 80 -1.77 5.52 0.38
N LEU A 81 -1.71 6.79 0.79
CA LEU A 81 -0.73 7.75 0.27
C LEU A 81 0.69 7.30 0.62
N LEU A 82 0.94 6.89 1.87
CA LEU A 82 2.22 6.35 2.31
C LEU A 82 2.64 5.15 1.46
N PHE A 83 1.72 4.19 1.25
CA PHE A 83 1.98 3.03 0.40
C PHE A 83 2.27 3.43 -1.05
N SER A 84 1.47 4.33 -1.61
CA SER A 84 1.64 4.86 -2.97
C SER A 84 2.98 5.59 -3.18
N THR A 85 3.40 6.39 -2.20
CA THR A 85 4.73 7.03 -2.21
C THR A 85 5.84 5.98 -2.14
N SER A 86 5.66 4.93 -1.33
CA SER A 86 6.64 3.84 -1.25
C SER A 86 6.78 3.10 -2.59
N LEU A 87 5.67 2.88 -3.33
CA LEU A 87 5.70 2.33 -4.69
C LEU A 87 6.48 3.23 -5.64
N PHE A 88 6.26 4.54 -5.58
CA PHE A 88 6.98 5.50 -6.41
C PHE A 88 8.50 5.45 -6.17
N ILE A 89 8.94 5.33 -4.90
CA ILE A 89 10.37 5.24 -4.53
C ILE A 89 11.05 4.02 -5.17
N ILE A 90 10.38 2.86 -5.20
CA ILE A 90 10.94 1.62 -5.76
C ILE A 90 10.77 1.49 -7.29
N SER A 91 10.01 2.39 -7.92
CA SER A 91 9.70 2.35 -9.36
C SER A 91 10.80 2.94 -10.25
N SER A 92 11.94 3.33 -9.67
CA SER A 92 13.06 3.92 -10.42
C SER A 92 13.51 3.00 -11.57
N PRO A 93 13.67 3.52 -12.79
CA PRO A 93 14.08 2.75 -13.97
C PRO A 93 15.57 2.43 -13.87
N HIS A 94 15.94 1.42 -13.09
CA HIS A 94 17.29 0.90 -13.08
C HIS A 94 17.26 -0.62 -13.18
N ARG A 95 17.54 -1.12 -14.39
CA ARG A 95 17.88 -2.52 -14.62
C ARG A 95 19.27 -2.78 -14.06
N GLN A 96 19.37 -3.00 -12.76
CA GLN A 96 20.47 -3.78 -12.22
C GLN A 96 19.88 -5.03 -11.59
N LYS A 97 20.50 -6.17 -11.93
CA LYS A 97 20.17 -7.47 -11.33
C LYS A 97 20.29 -7.27 -9.82
N PRO A 98 19.22 -7.46 -9.02
CA PRO A 98 19.40 -7.45 -7.59
C PRO A 98 20.40 -8.56 -7.26
N GLY A 99 21.55 -8.19 -6.69
CA GLY A 99 22.37 -9.13 -5.94
C GLY A 99 21.48 -9.80 -4.88
N SER A 100 21.90 -10.95 -4.35
CA SER A 100 21.06 -11.66 -3.39
C SER A 100 20.62 -10.69 -2.26
N PRO A 101 19.38 -10.78 -1.75
CA PRO A 101 18.91 -9.90 -0.68
C PRO A 101 19.80 -9.97 0.57
N LEU A 102 20.51 -11.09 0.76
CA LEU A 102 21.53 -11.27 1.79
C LEU A 102 22.81 -10.48 1.50
N ASP A 103 23.28 -10.45 0.25
CA ASP A 103 24.42 -9.61 -0.15
C ASP A 103 24.10 -8.12 0.05
N LEU A 104 22.87 -7.71 -0.26
CA LEU A 104 22.42 -6.32 -0.05
C LEU A 104 22.36 -5.96 1.44
N LEU A 105 21.90 -6.88 2.29
CA LEU A 105 21.85 -6.71 3.74
C LEU A 105 23.26 -6.67 4.34
N LEU A 106 24.14 -7.58 3.92
CA LEU A 106 25.55 -7.63 4.34
C LEU A 106 26.31 -6.37 3.90
N THR A 107 26.09 -5.88 2.68
CA THR A 107 26.74 -4.66 2.18
C THR A 107 26.28 -3.42 2.94
N SER A 108 24.99 -3.35 3.30
CA SER A 108 24.44 -2.22 4.06
C SER A 108 24.80 -2.26 5.54
N VAL A 109 24.85 -3.44 6.17
CA VAL A 109 25.42 -3.62 7.52
C VAL A 109 26.89 -3.22 7.53
N ARG A 110 27.69 -3.66 6.54
CA ARG A 110 29.08 -3.23 6.40
C ARG A 110 29.20 -1.71 6.26
N LEU A 111 28.31 -1.04 5.52
CA LEU A 111 28.39 0.41 5.33
C LEU A 111 27.95 1.24 6.55
N ILE A 112 27.03 0.71 7.37
CA ILE A 112 26.57 1.37 8.61
C ILE A 112 27.59 1.16 9.74
N PHE A 113 28.19 -0.03 9.83
CA PHE A 113 29.17 -0.36 10.88
C PHE A 113 30.61 0.05 10.52
N VAL A 114 30.97 0.11 9.23
CA VAL A 114 32.25 0.67 8.77
C VAL A 114 32.07 2.16 8.58
N HIS A 115 32.22 2.89 9.69
CA HIS A 115 32.24 4.34 9.74
C HIS A 115 33.32 4.91 8.81
N THR A 116 32.87 5.63 7.77
CA THR A 116 33.32 7.00 7.43
C THR A 116 34.81 7.35 7.40
N ASP A 117 35.74 6.47 7.03
CA ASP A 117 37.15 6.90 6.88
C ASP A 117 37.73 6.81 5.45
N ASN A 118 36.95 6.43 4.44
CA ASN A 118 37.43 6.40 3.05
C ASN A 118 36.61 7.31 2.11
N PRO A 119 37.17 8.45 1.66
CA PRO A 119 36.47 9.42 0.80
C PRO A 119 36.24 8.93 -0.64
N SER A 120 36.68 7.72 -1.01
CA SER A 120 36.52 7.16 -2.35
C SER A 120 35.50 6.02 -2.40
N LEU A 121 34.26 6.26 -1.95
CA LEU A 121 33.16 5.32 -2.26
C LEU A 121 32.93 5.30 -3.77
N SER A 122 33.15 4.16 -4.42
CA SER A 122 32.87 3.97 -5.84
C SER A 122 31.39 4.31 -6.14
N PRO A 123 31.07 4.86 -7.31
CA PRO A 123 29.70 5.23 -7.68
C PRO A 123 28.73 4.03 -7.59
N GLU A 124 29.21 2.82 -7.84
CA GLU A 124 28.46 1.56 -7.73
C GLU A 124 28.07 1.23 -6.29
N ALA A 125 28.98 1.39 -5.33
CA ALA A 125 28.69 1.16 -3.91
C ALA A 125 27.64 2.15 -3.39
N ARG A 126 27.73 3.43 -3.79
CA ARG A 126 26.72 4.44 -3.45
C ARG A 126 25.35 4.08 -4.03
N GLN A 127 25.32 3.51 -5.23
CA GLN A 127 24.08 3.11 -5.89
C GLN A 127 23.44 1.89 -5.19
N ALA A 128 24.25 0.88 -4.83
CA ALA A 128 23.80 -0.29 -4.09
C ALA A 128 23.19 0.07 -2.73
N VAL A 129 23.79 1.01 -2.00
CA VAL A 129 23.26 1.50 -0.72
C VAL A 129 21.91 2.20 -0.91
N LYS A 130 21.79 3.05 -1.93
CA LYS A 130 20.51 3.70 -2.26
C LYS A 130 19.42 2.68 -2.57
N PHE A 131 19.73 1.60 -3.29
CA PHE A 131 18.76 0.54 -3.57
C PHE A 131 18.36 -0.24 -2.32
N SER A 132 19.32 -0.65 -1.50
CA SER A 132 19.05 -1.34 -0.24
C SER A 132 18.19 -0.48 0.69
N LEU A 133 18.52 0.81 0.81
CA LEU A 133 17.73 1.77 1.58
C LEU A 133 16.31 1.92 1.04
N SER A 134 16.13 2.04 -0.28
CA SER A 134 14.79 2.12 -0.89
C SER A 134 13.95 0.88 -0.62
N PHE A 135 14.55 -0.32 -0.63
CA PHE A 135 13.83 -1.55 -0.28
C PHE A 135 13.48 -1.60 1.21
N ALA A 136 14.41 -1.25 2.10
CA ALA A 136 14.16 -1.18 3.52
C ALA A 136 13.04 -0.16 3.85
N LEU A 137 13.11 1.03 3.24
CA LEU A 137 12.08 2.06 3.37
C LEU A 137 10.73 1.56 2.85
N PHE A 138 10.70 0.88 1.71
CA PHE A 138 9.47 0.30 1.17
C PHE A 138 8.84 -0.71 2.13
N LEU A 139 9.64 -1.61 2.72
CA LEU A 139 9.15 -2.58 3.69
C LEU A 139 8.59 -1.91 4.95
N VAL A 140 9.33 -0.96 5.51
CA VAL A 140 8.91 -0.22 6.71
C VAL A 140 7.64 0.58 6.44
N VAL A 141 7.58 1.32 5.34
CA VAL A 141 6.40 2.14 4.99
C VAL A 141 5.20 1.27 4.63
N SER A 142 5.40 0.11 3.99
CA SER A 142 4.31 -0.85 3.73
C SER A 142 3.74 -1.42 5.04
N ALA A 143 4.60 -1.75 6.00
CA ALA A 143 4.18 -2.24 7.31
C ALA A 143 3.42 -1.17 8.11
N LEU A 144 3.93 0.06 8.13
CA LEU A 144 3.26 1.22 8.76
C LEU A 144 1.94 1.56 8.07
N SER A 145 1.88 1.47 6.74
CA SER A 145 0.63 1.63 5.99
C SER A 145 -0.40 0.59 6.41
N GLY A 146 -0.02 -0.69 6.48
CA GLY A 146 -0.91 -1.77 6.92
C GLY A 146 -1.41 -1.56 8.36
N PHE A 147 -0.53 -1.13 9.26
CA PHE A 147 -0.87 -0.76 10.64
C PHE A 147 -1.97 0.29 10.69
N VAL A 148 -1.77 1.44 10.02
CA VAL A 148 -2.72 2.57 10.06
C VAL A 148 -4.02 2.22 9.34
N ALA A 149 -3.92 1.55 8.18
CA ALA A 149 -5.07 1.19 7.36
C ALA A 149 -6.01 0.26 8.13
N LEU A 150 -5.49 -0.78 8.78
CA LEU A 150 -6.33 -1.76 9.46
C LEU A 150 -7.02 -1.16 10.69
N ILE A 151 -6.33 -0.30 11.45
CA ILE A 151 -6.96 0.46 12.55
C ILE A 151 -8.09 1.32 11.98
N SER A 152 -7.84 2.10 10.93
CA SER A 152 -8.84 3.02 10.36
C SER A 152 -10.13 2.33 9.86
N ILE A 153 -10.01 1.09 9.39
CA ILE A 153 -11.15 0.30 8.91
C ILE A 153 -11.90 -0.36 10.08
N CYS A 154 -11.17 -1.10 10.93
CA CYS A 154 -11.76 -2.03 11.89
C CYS A 154 -12.02 -1.42 13.27
N TRP A 155 -11.43 -0.27 13.60
CA TRP A 155 -11.56 0.34 14.92
C TRP A 155 -13.01 0.61 15.31
N SER A 156 -13.84 1.11 14.38
CA SER A 156 -15.22 1.49 14.66
C SER A 156 -16.15 0.30 14.98
N SER A 157 -15.67 -0.94 14.91
CA SER A 157 -16.46 -2.14 15.17
C SER A 157 -16.67 -2.39 16.67
N GLY A 158 -17.92 -2.66 17.06
CA GLY A 158 -18.30 -2.88 18.45
C GLY A 158 -17.72 -4.17 19.04
N ALA A 159 -17.42 -5.16 18.19
CA ALA A 159 -16.90 -6.47 18.61
C ALA A 159 -15.56 -6.41 19.36
N PHE A 160 -14.75 -5.36 19.14
CA PHE A 160 -13.47 -5.17 19.83
C PHE A 160 -13.61 -4.36 21.13
N HIS A 161 -14.46 -3.34 21.11
CA HIS A 161 -14.62 -2.40 22.23
C HIS A 161 -15.41 -2.99 23.41
N GLN A 162 -16.21 -4.03 23.18
CA GLN A 162 -16.94 -4.72 24.24
C GLN A 162 -16.06 -5.62 25.10
N THR A 163 -14.85 -5.93 24.64
CA THR A 163 -14.00 -6.96 25.25
C THR A 163 -12.69 -6.44 25.78
N MET A 164 -12.16 -5.37 25.19
CA MET A 164 -10.83 -4.89 25.48
C MET A 164 -10.83 -3.36 25.62
N PRO A 165 -9.95 -2.80 26.46
CA PRO A 165 -9.75 -1.35 26.50
C PRO A 165 -9.22 -0.87 25.15
N TRP A 166 -9.58 0.36 24.78
CA TRP A 166 -9.27 0.94 23.47
C TRP A 166 -7.78 0.82 23.10
N ARG A 167 -6.85 1.04 24.04
CA ARG A 167 -5.40 0.94 23.80
C ARG A 167 -4.96 -0.45 23.31
N VAL A 168 -5.54 -1.50 23.90
CA VAL A 168 -5.26 -2.89 23.52
C VAL A 168 -5.83 -3.18 22.13
N VAL A 169 -7.03 -2.67 21.82
CA VAL A 169 -7.61 -2.79 20.48
C VAL A 169 -6.72 -2.13 19.43
N VAL A 170 -6.13 -0.95 19.72
CA VAL A 170 -5.24 -0.24 18.78
C VAL A 170 -4.00 -1.09 18.57
N ALA A 171 -3.38 -1.53 19.66
CA ALA A 171 -2.15 -2.30 19.62
C ALA A 171 -2.34 -3.62 18.87
N MET A 172 -3.43 -4.35 19.13
CA MET A 172 -3.74 -5.62 18.46
C MET A 172 -4.03 -5.43 16.97
N LEU A 173 -4.94 -4.51 16.60
CA LEU A 173 -5.26 -4.24 15.20
C LEU A 173 -4.04 -3.70 14.45
N GLY A 174 -3.31 -2.78 15.06
CA GLY A 174 -2.08 -2.23 14.51
C GLY A 174 -1.03 -3.31 14.29
N PHE A 175 -0.77 -4.15 15.29
CA PHE A 175 0.19 -5.26 15.18
C PHE A 175 -0.22 -6.24 14.07
N ARG A 176 -1.50 -6.61 13.97
CA ARG A 176 -1.98 -7.43 12.86
C ARG A 176 -1.81 -6.73 11.50
N GLY A 177 -2.04 -5.42 11.44
CA GLY A 177 -1.83 -4.59 10.25
C GLY A 177 -0.37 -4.52 9.83
N PHE A 178 0.54 -4.46 10.80
CA PHE A 178 1.97 -4.55 10.58
C PHE A 178 2.37 -5.93 10.02
N LEU A 179 1.84 -7.00 10.63
CA LEU A 179 2.09 -8.39 10.25
C LEU A 179 1.56 -8.76 8.86
N ILE A 180 0.56 -8.06 8.32
CA ILE A 180 0.14 -8.24 6.92
C ILE A 180 0.95 -7.38 5.96
N GLY A 181 1.35 -6.16 6.38
CA GLY A 181 2.05 -5.22 5.52
C GLY A 181 3.48 -5.61 5.23
N LEU A 182 4.20 -6.16 6.23
CA LEU A 182 5.58 -6.60 6.04
C LEU A 182 5.69 -7.79 5.06
N PRO A 183 4.94 -8.91 5.22
CA PRO A 183 4.95 -10.01 4.26
C PRO A 183 4.46 -9.60 2.88
N TYR A 184 3.50 -8.68 2.79
CA TYR A 184 3.08 -8.12 1.51
C TYR A 184 4.23 -7.40 0.81
N GLY A 185 4.95 -6.52 1.52
CA GLY A 185 6.12 -5.85 0.98
C GLY A 185 7.22 -6.82 0.54
N VAL A 186 7.51 -7.85 1.36
CA VAL A 186 8.49 -8.90 1.00
C VAL A 186 8.03 -9.68 -0.23
N TYR A 187 6.76 -10.07 -0.28
CA TYR A 187 6.17 -10.75 -1.44
C TYR A 187 6.27 -9.88 -2.70
N TYR A 188 6.00 -8.58 -2.58
CA TYR A 188 6.08 -7.62 -3.68
C TYR A 188 7.50 -7.53 -4.25
N LEU A 189 8.51 -7.40 -3.38
CA LEU A 189 9.92 -7.35 -3.77
C LEU A 189 10.40 -8.70 -4.33
N TYR A 190 10.05 -9.82 -3.69
CA TYR A 190 10.45 -11.16 -4.10
C TYR A 190 9.91 -11.52 -5.48
N LYS A 191 8.63 -11.22 -5.74
CA LYS A 191 8.02 -11.44 -7.05
C LYS A 191 8.49 -10.46 -8.10
N GLN A 192 9.39 -9.53 -7.75
CA GLN A 192 9.95 -8.57 -8.69
C GLN A 192 8.85 -7.95 -9.53
N ARG A 193 7.79 -7.49 -8.85
CA ARG A 193 6.64 -6.83 -9.48
C ARG A 193 7.05 -5.43 -9.91
N TRP A 194 8.05 -5.37 -10.78
CA TRP A 194 8.56 -4.16 -11.38
C TRP A 194 7.39 -3.46 -12.03
N VAL A 195 7.16 -2.22 -11.62
CA VAL A 195 6.10 -1.38 -12.16
C VAL A 195 6.23 -1.22 -13.68
N LEU A 196 7.46 -1.26 -14.19
CA LEU A 196 7.79 -1.14 -15.61
C LEU A 196 7.92 -2.53 -16.26
N GLN A 197 6.81 -3.24 -16.45
CA GLN A 197 6.78 -4.40 -17.34
C GLN A 197 6.50 -3.94 -18.77
N PHE A 198 7.47 -4.16 -19.66
CA PHE A 198 7.31 -3.89 -21.09
C PHE A 198 6.56 -5.04 -21.78
N PRO A 199 5.74 -4.74 -22.82
CA PRO A 199 5.50 -3.42 -23.40
C PRO A 199 4.55 -2.56 -22.54
N ILE A 200 4.89 -1.28 -22.34
CA ILE A 200 4.05 -0.32 -21.60
C ILE A 200 2.72 -0.18 -22.35
N VAL A 201 1.66 -0.77 -21.80
CA VAL A 201 0.35 -0.76 -22.43
C VAL A 201 -0.33 0.55 -22.08
N GLN A 202 -0.11 1.59 -22.88
CA GLN A 202 -0.82 2.86 -22.76
C GLN A 202 -2.31 2.65 -23.06
N ARG A 203 -3.13 2.48 -22.01
CA ARG A 203 -4.60 2.42 -22.13
C ARG A 203 -5.22 3.53 -21.30
N PRO A 204 -6.40 4.04 -21.68
CA PRO A 204 -7.18 4.91 -20.82
C PRO A 204 -7.38 4.24 -19.45
N LEU A 205 -7.19 4.99 -18.37
CA LEU A 205 -7.16 4.45 -17.01
C LEU A 205 -8.43 3.67 -16.64
N PHE A 206 -9.58 4.10 -17.14
CA PHE A 206 -10.85 3.39 -16.97
C PHE A 206 -10.80 1.96 -17.55
N PHE A 207 -10.26 1.78 -18.75
CA PHE A 207 -10.20 0.47 -19.39
C PHE A 207 -9.21 -0.46 -18.69
N SER A 208 -8.06 0.10 -18.30
CA SER A 208 -7.05 -0.68 -17.57
C SER A 208 -7.55 -1.08 -16.18
N PHE A 209 -8.26 -0.19 -15.51
CA PHE A 209 -8.92 -0.48 -14.23
C PHE A 209 -9.94 -1.62 -14.36
N LYS A 210 -10.83 -1.55 -15.35
CA LYS A 210 -11.84 -2.60 -15.59
C LYS A 210 -11.19 -3.97 -15.78
N MET A 211 -10.04 -4.03 -16.46
CA MET A 211 -9.29 -5.27 -16.66
C MET A 211 -8.49 -5.71 -15.43
N GLY A 212 -7.95 -4.78 -14.65
CA GLY A 212 -7.19 -5.07 -13.44
C GLY A 212 -8.04 -5.46 -12.23
N LEU A 213 -9.30 -5.01 -12.17
CA LEU A 213 -10.17 -5.21 -11.01
C LEU A 213 -10.42 -6.69 -10.67
N PRO A 214 -10.76 -7.60 -11.61
CA PRO A 214 -10.96 -9.01 -11.28
C PRO A 214 -9.69 -9.70 -10.75
N SER A 215 -8.53 -9.35 -11.33
CA SER A 215 -7.23 -9.86 -10.88
C SER A 215 -6.90 -9.35 -9.48
N ALA A 216 -7.04 -8.04 -9.24
CA ALA A 216 -6.83 -7.42 -7.94
C ALA A 216 -7.73 -8.02 -6.87
N PHE A 217 -9.01 -8.23 -7.20
CA PHE A 217 -9.98 -8.85 -6.31
C PHE A 217 -9.60 -10.29 -5.95
N GLY A 218 -9.27 -11.11 -6.96
CA GLY A 218 -8.83 -12.48 -6.73
C GLY A 218 -7.55 -12.59 -5.91
N GLN A 219 -6.59 -11.69 -6.14
CA GLN A 219 -5.35 -11.64 -5.37
C GLN A 219 -5.59 -11.15 -3.94
N ALA A 220 -6.44 -10.14 -3.76
CA ALA A 220 -6.84 -9.65 -2.44
C ALA A 220 -7.51 -10.74 -1.60
N LEU A 221 -8.40 -11.55 -2.20
CA LEU A 221 -9.01 -12.70 -1.54
C LEU A 221 -7.99 -13.76 -1.10
N LYS A 222 -7.03 -14.09 -1.96
CA LYS A 222 -5.97 -15.06 -1.63
C LYS A 222 -5.13 -14.57 -0.44
N LEU A 223 -4.73 -13.31 -0.49
CA LEU A 223 -3.92 -12.69 0.56
C LEU A 223 -4.69 -12.52 1.87
N SER A 224 -5.96 -12.10 1.82
CA SER A 224 -6.80 -11.99 3.03
C SER A 224 -7.08 -13.35 3.66
N THR A 225 -7.24 -14.39 2.85
CA THR A 225 -7.39 -15.77 3.34
C THR A 225 -6.13 -16.24 4.05
N ALA A 226 -4.95 -16.01 3.46
CA ALA A 226 -3.67 -16.32 4.11
C ALA A 226 -3.49 -15.53 5.42
N ALA A 227 -3.82 -14.24 5.41
CA ALA A 227 -3.76 -13.37 6.58
C ALA A 227 -4.71 -13.84 7.70
N TYR A 228 -5.90 -14.33 7.37
CA TYR A 228 -6.85 -14.90 8.32
C TYR A 228 -6.30 -16.13 9.04
N PHE A 229 -5.71 -17.07 8.30
CA PHE A 229 -5.08 -18.26 8.90
C PHE A 229 -3.92 -17.84 9.80
N PHE A 230 -3.04 -16.95 9.32
CA PHE A 230 -1.91 -16.47 10.10
C PHE A 230 -2.34 -15.74 11.37
N SER A 231 -3.34 -14.87 11.28
CA SER A 231 -3.93 -14.16 12.42
C SER A 231 -4.52 -15.12 13.47
N SER A 232 -5.16 -16.20 13.02
CA SER A 232 -5.71 -17.23 13.92
C SER A 232 -4.59 -17.96 14.68
N VAL A 233 -3.49 -18.28 14.00
CA VAL A 233 -2.30 -18.89 14.63
C VAL A 233 -1.63 -17.93 15.62
N VAL A 234 -1.44 -16.66 15.23
CA VAL A 234 -0.85 -15.64 16.11
C VAL A 234 -1.67 -15.46 17.38
N LEU A 235 -3.00 -15.42 17.28
CA LEU A 235 -3.85 -15.25 18.47
C LEU A 235 -3.78 -16.44 19.43
N PHE A 236 -3.53 -17.65 18.94
CA PHE A 236 -3.31 -18.83 19.78
C PHE A 236 -2.06 -18.71 20.66
N PHE A 237 -1.03 -17.99 20.20
CA PHE A 237 0.21 -17.79 20.95
C PHE A 237 0.21 -16.55 21.85
N LEU A 238 -0.86 -15.74 21.86
CA LEU A 238 -0.95 -14.59 22.78
C LEU A 238 -1.28 -15.07 24.21
N PRO A 239 -0.71 -14.42 25.25
CA PRO A 239 -0.95 -14.79 26.66
C PRO A 239 -2.43 -14.83 27.03
N ASP A 240 -2.81 -15.68 27.99
CA ASP A 240 -4.20 -15.93 28.43
C ASP A 240 -4.98 -14.68 28.89
N GLU A 241 -4.30 -13.58 29.25
CA GLU A 241 -4.91 -12.26 29.50
C GLU A 241 -5.64 -11.70 28.27
N TYR A 242 -5.26 -12.13 27.07
CA TYR A 242 -5.88 -11.78 25.80
C TYR A 242 -6.81 -12.88 25.23
N GLY A 243 -6.85 -14.07 25.84
CA GLY A 243 -7.49 -15.27 25.27
C GLY A 243 -8.53 -15.98 26.15
N SER A 244 -8.50 -15.84 27.48
CA SER A 244 -9.17 -16.80 28.37
C SER A 244 -10.68 -16.60 28.61
N ASN A 245 -11.28 -15.47 28.24
CA ASN A 245 -12.70 -15.16 28.57
C ASN A 245 -13.55 -14.71 27.37
N PHE A 246 -13.24 -15.17 26.14
CA PHE A 246 -14.00 -14.80 24.96
C PHE A 246 -15.11 -15.80 24.65
N SER A 247 -16.35 -15.33 24.61
CA SER A 247 -17.43 -16.08 23.96
C SER A 247 -17.03 -16.36 22.49
N ILE A 248 -17.16 -17.62 22.07
CA ILE A 248 -16.82 -18.10 20.70
C ILE A 248 -17.41 -17.18 19.63
N GLY A 249 -18.64 -16.68 19.83
CA GLY A 249 -19.28 -15.76 18.89
C GLY A 249 -18.55 -14.42 18.71
N LYS A 250 -17.96 -13.88 19.79
CA LYS A 250 -17.17 -12.64 19.72
C LYS A 250 -15.87 -12.86 18.97
N TYR A 251 -15.20 -13.99 19.20
CA TYR A 251 -14.00 -14.36 18.46
C TYR A 251 -14.28 -14.49 16.96
N ILE A 252 -15.36 -15.18 16.57
CA ILE A 252 -15.78 -15.31 15.17
C ILE A 252 -16.04 -13.93 14.56
N ALA A 253 -16.79 -13.06 15.24
CA ALA A 253 -17.07 -11.70 14.76
C ALA A 253 -15.77 -10.90 14.53
N GLN A 254 -14.82 -10.95 15.46
CA GLN A 254 -13.52 -10.28 15.34
C GLN A 254 -12.72 -10.77 14.14
N GLN A 255 -12.72 -12.09 13.88
CA GLN A 255 -12.03 -12.65 12.73
C GLN A 255 -12.70 -12.31 11.39
N ILE A 256 -14.04 -12.25 11.35
CA ILE A 256 -14.78 -11.77 10.16
C ILE A 256 -14.44 -10.30 9.87
N ILE A 257 -14.47 -9.44 10.88
CA ILE A 257 -14.12 -8.01 10.73
C ILE A 257 -12.68 -7.86 10.25
N PHE A 258 -11.76 -8.64 10.83
CA PHE A 258 -10.36 -8.64 10.43
C PHE A 258 -10.19 -9.10 8.97
N TYR A 259 -10.87 -10.16 8.56
CA TYR A 259 -10.86 -10.64 7.18
C TYR A 259 -11.37 -9.57 6.19
N ILE A 260 -12.49 -8.92 6.51
CA ILE A 260 -13.05 -7.82 5.70
C ILE A 260 -12.06 -6.65 5.61
N GLY A 261 -11.45 -6.26 6.74
CA GLY A 261 -10.48 -5.17 6.79
C GLY A 261 -9.23 -5.46 5.97
N THR A 262 -8.63 -6.64 6.16
CA THR A 262 -7.44 -7.08 5.38
C THR A 262 -7.75 -7.20 3.90
N PHE A 263 -8.93 -7.73 3.54
CA PHE A 263 -9.39 -7.78 2.16
C PHE A 263 -9.43 -6.39 1.52
N LEU A 264 -10.02 -5.39 2.19
CA LEU A 264 -10.06 -4.01 1.69
C LEU A 264 -8.66 -3.42 1.52
N VAL A 265 -7.77 -3.61 2.50
CA VAL A 265 -6.37 -3.13 2.41
C VAL A 265 -5.67 -3.73 1.19
N PHE A 266 -5.72 -5.06 1.03
CA PHE A 266 -5.09 -5.73 -0.12
C PHE A 266 -5.72 -5.33 -1.45
N LEU A 267 -7.05 -5.18 -1.51
CA LEU A 267 -7.72 -4.70 -2.70
C LEU A 267 -7.22 -3.31 -3.10
N CYS A 268 -7.12 -2.38 -2.15
CA CYS A 268 -6.60 -1.04 -2.42
C CYS A 268 -5.11 -1.06 -2.83
N TRP A 269 -4.29 -1.92 -2.23
CA TRP A 269 -2.87 -2.06 -2.60
C TRP A 269 -2.68 -2.67 -3.99
N GLU A 270 -3.40 -3.74 -4.33
CA GLU A 270 -3.35 -4.37 -5.66
C GLU A 270 -3.90 -3.42 -6.74
N LEU A 271 -4.97 -2.68 -6.45
CA LEU A 271 -5.46 -1.64 -7.35
C LEU A 271 -4.46 -0.51 -7.52
N SER A 272 -3.80 -0.07 -6.45
CA SER A 272 -2.73 0.94 -6.52
C SER A 272 -1.57 0.44 -7.38
N HIS A 273 -1.17 -0.83 -7.21
CA HIS A 273 -0.15 -1.46 -8.04
C HIS A 273 -0.54 -1.45 -9.52
N HIS A 274 -1.75 -1.89 -9.86
CA HIS A 274 -2.24 -1.91 -11.24
C HIS A 274 -2.33 -0.49 -11.84
N LEU A 275 -2.83 0.50 -11.09
CA LEU A 275 -2.89 1.89 -11.56
C LEU A 275 -1.51 2.49 -11.74
N HIS A 276 -0.55 2.11 -10.90
CA HIS A 276 0.83 2.58 -10.99
C HIS A 276 1.54 1.97 -12.21
N GLN A 277 1.29 0.69 -12.54
CA GLN A 277 1.80 0.04 -13.76
C GLN A 277 1.32 0.68 -15.06
N VAL A 278 0.13 1.28 -15.06
CA VAL A 278 -0.51 1.79 -16.29
C VAL A 278 -0.15 3.26 -16.55
N ASN A 279 0.18 4.02 -15.49
CA ASN A 279 0.50 5.44 -15.59
C ASN A 279 1.98 5.75 -15.88
N TYR A 280 2.89 4.80 -15.64
CA TYR A 280 4.33 4.95 -15.91
C TYR A 280 4.70 4.33 -17.25
#